data_AF-A0A967GBY2-F1
#
_entry.id   AF-A0A967GBY2-F1
#
_cell.length_a   1.000
_cell.length_b   1.000
_cell.length_c   1.000
_cell.angle_alpha   90.00
_cell.angle_beta   90.00
_cell.angle_gamma   90.00
#
_symmetry.space_group_name_H-M   'P 1'
#
loop_
_entity.id
_entity.type
_entity.pdbx_description
1 polymer ?
#
loop_
_entity_poly.entity_id
_entity_poly.type
_entity_poly.pdbx_seq_one_letter_code
_entity_poly.pdbx_strand_id
1 'polypeptide(L)'
;LGAARVVDYNQVDFSDSVRSEYPDGVDVVFDCVSGDVLAKSAEIVKQGGRLISIVDDPTGLARSDIHKEFVFVAPNSTQLTELARMVEQGRL
;
A
#
# COMPACT_ATOMS: atom_id res chain seq x y z
N LEU A 1 11.86 7.93 -6.07
CA LEU A 1 10.90 7.02 -5.41
C LEU A 1 10.68 7.33 -3.92
N GLY A 2 11.60 8.01 -3.22
CA GLY A 2 11.27 8.70 -1.96
C GLY A 2 11.13 7.83 -0.70
N ALA A 3 11.48 6.54 -0.76
CA ALA A 3 11.45 5.67 0.42
C ALA A 3 12.53 6.07 1.42
N ALA A 4 12.14 6.33 2.68
CA ALA A 4 13.08 6.58 3.77
C ALA A 4 13.69 5.27 4.34
N ARG A 5 12.99 4.15 4.16
CA ARG A 5 13.37 2.82 4.64
C ARG A 5 13.02 1.76 3.60
N VAL A 6 13.83 0.70 3.56
CA VAL A 6 13.61 -0.49 2.71
C VAL A 6 13.76 -1.71 3.60
N VAL A 7 12.83 -2.65 3.47
CA VAL A 7 12.85 -3.94 4.18
C VAL A 7 13.07 -5.05 3.15
N ASP A 8 14.13 -5.84 3.34
CA ASP A 8 14.36 -7.05 2.55
C ASP A 8 13.64 -8.24 3.20
N TYR A 9 12.52 -8.64 2.61
CA TYR A 9 11.67 -9.71 3.11
C TYR A 9 12.31 -11.11 3.04
N ASN A 10 13.45 -11.27 2.33
CA ASN A 10 14.20 -12.53 2.34
C ASN A 10 15.04 -12.70 3.61
N GLN A 11 15.26 -11.62 4.37
CA GLN A 11 16.07 -11.63 5.59
C GLN A 11 15.21 -11.55 6.85
N VAL A 12 14.10 -10.83 6.79
CA VAL A 12 13.18 -10.60 7.93
C VAL A 12 11.73 -10.67 7.48
N ASP A 13 10.82 -10.99 8.39
CA ASP A 13 9.39 -10.76 8.12
C ASP A 13 9.11 -9.25 8.13
N PHE A 14 8.54 -8.75 7.03
CA PHE A 14 8.31 -7.32 6.89
C PHE A 14 7.31 -6.79 7.94
N SER A 15 6.34 -7.60 8.35
CA SER A 15 5.30 -7.18 9.28
C SER A 15 5.88 -6.97 10.68
N ASP A 16 6.81 -7.84 11.09
CA ASP A 16 7.56 -7.69 12.34
C ASP A 16 8.47 -6.45 12.29
N SER A 17 9.17 -6.25 11.17
CA SER A 17 10.02 -5.07 11.00
C SER A 17 9.22 -3.77 11.08
N VAL A 18 8.04 -3.71 10.46
CA VAL A 18 7.16 -2.53 10.53
C VAL A 18 6.62 -2.34 11.95
N ARG A 19 6.14 -3.39 12.62
CA ARG A 19 5.64 -3.27 14.00
C ARG A 19 6.71 -2.84 15.00
N SER A 20 7.97 -3.23 14.78
CA SER A 20 9.07 -2.79 15.65
C SER A 20 9.31 -1.29 15.56
N GLU A 21 9.11 -0.67 14.39
CA GLU A 21 9.31 0.78 14.19
C GLU A 21 8.02 1.58 14.45
N TYR A 22 6.87 0.98 14.16
CA TYR A 22 5.53 1.55 14.32
C TYR A 22 4.63 0.59 15.12
N PRO A 23 4.75 0.58 16.46
CA PRO A 23 4.02 -0.38 17.31
C PRO A 23 2.49 -0.31 17.19
N ASP A 24 1.96 0.90 16.91
CA ASP A 24 0.52 1.13 16.72
C ASP A 24 0.04 0.79 15.30
N GLY A 25 0.95 0.35 14.42
CA GLY A 25 0.70 0.16 13.00
C GLY A 25 0.90 1.43 12.16
N VAL A 26 0.73 1.28 10.84
CA VAL A 26 0.85 2.37 9.87
C VAL A 26 -0.52 2.92 9.48
N ASP A 27 -0.56 4.20 9.10
CA ASP A 27 -1.81 4.85 8.72
C ASP A 27 -2.36 4.33 7.39
N VAL A 28 -1.48 4.01 6.44
CA VAL A 28 -1.84 3.55 5.09
C VAL A 28 -0.87 2.46 4.61
N VAL A 29 -1.41 1.40 4.03
CA VAL A 29 -0.67 0.43 3.22
C VAL A 29 -1.16 0.47 1.78
N PHE A 30 -0.22 0.55 0.85
CA PHE A 30 -0.44 0.30 -0.58
C PHE A 30 0.10 -1.08 -0.92
N ASP A 31 -0.79 -2.01 -1.28
CA ASP A 31 -0.44 -3.35 -1.71
C ASP A 31 -0.34 -3.44 -3.24
N CYS A 32 0.77 -4.03 -3.68
CA CYS A 32 1.09 -4.28 -5.08
C CYS A 32 1.50 -5.74 -5.33
N VAL A 33 1.32 -6.63 -4.35
CA VAL A 33 1.81 -8.03 -4.40
C VAL A 33 0.69 -9.04 -4.18
N SER A 34 -0.28 -8.76 -3.30
CA SER A 34 -1.42 -9.63 -3.00
C SER A 34 -1.09 -10.94 -2.24
N GLY A 35 -2.09 -11.83 -2.12
CA GLY A 35 -1.98 -13.13 -1.46
C GLY A 35 -1.71 -13.02 0.05
N ASP A 36 -0.79 -13.83 0.55
CA ASP A 36 -0.41 -13.84 1.97
C ASP A 36 0.17 -12.49 2.43
N VAL A 37 0.81 -11.74 1.52
CA VAL A 37 1.35 -10.41 1.82
C VAL A 37 0.23 -9.43 2.11
N LEU A 38 -0.88 -9.51 1.39
CA LEU A 38 -2.05 -8.65 1.61
C LEU A 38 -2.71 -8.94 2.97
N ALA A 39 -2.84 -10.21 3.33
CA ALA A 39 -3.38 -10.61 4.63
C ALA A 39 -2.49 -10.11 5.78
N LYS A 40 -1.17 -10.30 5.70
CA LYS A 40 -0.22 -9.76 6.69
C LYS A 40 -0.20 -8.24 6.73
N SER A 41 -0.36 -7.59 5.57
CA SER A 41 -0.42 -6.13 5.45
C SER A 41 -1.61 -5.54 6.18
N ALA A 42 -2.78 -6.20 6.15
CA ALA A 42 -3.94 -5.75 6.91
C ALA A 42 -3.65 -5.71 8.42
N GLU A 43 -2.87 -6.66 8.93
CA GLU A 43 -2.55 -6.74 10.36
C GLU A 43 -1.74 -5.56 10.86
N ILE A 44 -0.84 -5.01 10.03
CA ILE A 44 0.01 -3.88 10.39
C ILE A 44 -0.63 -2.50 10.17
N VAL A 45 -1.86 -2.45 9.63
CA VAL A 45 -2.62 -1.19 9.52
C VAL A 45 -3.22 -0.83 10.88
N LYS A 46 -2.99 0.41 11.29
CA LYS A 46 -3.55 1.00 12.50
C LYS A 46 -5.08 1.01 12.44
N GLN A 47 -5.74 0.95 13.60
CA GLN A 47 -7.19 1.15 13.68
C GLN A 47 -7.62 2.46 13.00
N GLY A 48 -8.63 2.39 12.13
CA GLY A 48 -9.09 3.52 11.30
C GLY A 48 -8.18 3.87 10.12
N GLY A 49 -7.09 3.13 9.92
CA GLY A 49 -6.18 3.29 8.79
C GLY A 49 -6.74 2.71 7.48
N ARG A 50 -5.92 2.72 6.43
CA ARG A 50 -6.32 2.32 5.07
C ARG A 50 -5.43 1.21 4.49
N LEU A 51 -6.05 0.20 3.89
CA LEU A 51 -5.40 -0.79 3.04
C LEU A 51 -5.94 -0.63 1.61
N ILE A 52 -5.05 -0.26 0.68
CA ILE A 52 -5.38 0.00 -0.72
C ILE A 52 -4.62 -1.01 -1.57
N SER A 53 -5.30 -1.78 -2.40
CA SER A 53 -4.68 -2.77 -3.29
C SER A 53 -5.02 -2.48 -4.75
N ILE A 54 -4.07 -2.74 -5.64
CA ILE A 54 -4.26 -2.72 -7.10
C ILE A 54 -4.24 -4.11 -7.73
N VAL A 55 -4.01 -5.17 -6.92
CA VAL A 55 -3.87 -6.55 -7.43
C VAL A 55 -5.09 -7.39 -7.07
N ASP A 56 -5.37 -7.62 -5.78
CA ASP A 56 -6.58 -8.33 -5.30
C ASP A 56 -7.48 -7.44 -4.45
N ASP A 57 -8.77 -7.74 -4.40
CA ASP A 57 -9.75 -7.02 -3.59
C ASP A 57 -9.58 -7.33 -2.08
N PRO A 58 -9.18 -6.35 -1.25
CA PRO A 58 -8.95 -6.58 0.17
C PRO A 58 -10.23 -6.63 0.99
N THR A 59 -11.40 -6.27 0.44
CA THR A 59 -12.63 -6.05 1.21
C THR A 59 -13.11 -7.29 1.96
N GLY A 60 -12.79 -8.50 1.48
CA GLY A 60 -13.09 -9.77 2.12
C GLY A 60 -12.30 -10.09 3.40
N LEU A 61 -11.25 -9.32 3.74
CA LEU A 61 -10.44 -9.57 4.94
C LEU A 61 -11.22 -9.28 6.24
N ALA A 62 -10.96 -10.03 7.31
CA ALA A 62 -11.73 -9.97 8.56
C ALA A 62 -11.58 -8.67 9.38
N ARG A 63 -10.60 -7.81 9.06
CA ARG A 63 -10.37 -6.51 9.73
C ARG A 63 -11.47 -5.52 9.37
N SER A 64 -12.42 -5.33 10.28
CA SER A 64 -13.56 -4.41 10.14
C SER A 64 -13.27 -3.00 10.63
N ASP A 65 -12.17 -2.83 11.37
CA ASP A 65 -11.73 -1.59 12.00
C ASP A 65 -10.88 -0.70 11.08
N ILE A 66 -10.58 -1.16 9.86
CA ILE A 66 -9.79 -0.44 8.85
C ILE A 66 -10.59 -0.26 7.56
N HIS A 67 -10.25 0.79 6.81
CA HIS A 67 -10.79 1.01 5.48
C HIS A 67 -10.03 0.15 4.46
N LYS A 68 -10.76 -0.56 3.60
CA LYS A 68 -10.20 -1.46 2.58
C LYS A 68 -10.72 -1.06 1.21
N GLU A 69 -9.82 -0.88 0.26
CA GLU A 69 -10.16 -0.37 -1.07
C GLU A 69 -9.41 -1.13 -2.16
N PHE A 70 -10.15 -1.59 -3.16
CA PHE A 70 -9.57 -2.13 -4.39
C PHE A 70 -9.61 -1.05 -5.46
N VAL A 71 -8.45 -0.71 -6.01
CA VAL A 71 -8.32 0.32 -7.04
C VAL A 71 -8.00 -0.35 -8.36
N PHE A 72 -9.00 -0.39 -9.24
CA PHE A 72 -8.83 -0.77 -10.63
C PHE A 72 -8.89 0.47 -11.51
N VAL A 73 -7.89 0.67 -12.37
CA VAL A 73 -7.81 1.85 -13.23
C VAL A 73 -8.11 1.48 -14.68
N ALA A 74 -8.89 2.32 -15.36
CA ALA A 74 -8.99 2.32 -16.80
C ALA A 74 -8.07 3.42 -17.37
N PRO A 75 -7.54 3.27 -18.60
CA PRO A 75 -6.79 4.34 -19.24
C PRO A 75 -7.59 5.63 -19.31
N ASN A 76 -6.99 6.74 -18.89
CA ASN A 76 -7.61 8.06 -18.90
C ASN A 76 -6.65 9.09 -19.50
N SER A 77 -7.00 9.64 -20.66
CA SER A 77 -6.13 10.58 -21.40
C SER A 77 -5.83 11.87 -20.64
N THR A 78 -6.77 12.35 -19.82
CA THR A 78 -6.56 13.54 -19.00
C THR A 78 -5.52 13.27 -17.92
N GLN A 79 -5.63 12.14 -17.22
CA GLN A 79 -4.63 11.74 -16.20
C GLN A 79 -3.26 11.46 -16.82
N LEU A 80 -3.21 10.79 -17.97
CA LEU A 80 -1.95 10.52 -18.69
C LEU A 80 -1.28 11.80 -19.18
N THR A 81 -2.04 12.79 -19.63
CA THR A 81 -1.51 14.11 -20.03
C THR A 81 -0.89 14.82 -18.84
N GLU A 82 -1.54 14.79 -17.67
CA GLU A 82 -0.96 15.37 -16.45
C GLU A 82 0.31 14.65 -16.00
N LEU A 83 0.34 13.31 -16.08
CA LEU A 83 1.55 12.53 -15.80
C LEU A 83 2.69 12.90 -16.75
N ALA A 84 2.43 13.05 -18.05
CA ALA A 84 3.42 13.48 -19.03
C ALA A 84 3.97 14.88 -18.69
N ARG A 85 3.09 15.83 -18.37
CA ARG A 85 3.48 17.17 -17.93
C ARG A 85 4.34 17.15 -16.67
N MET A 86 4.04 16.26 -15.71
CA MET A 86 4.87 16.11 -14.50
C MET A 86 6.26 15.57 -14.81
N VAL A 87 6.38 14.62 -15.75
CA VAL A 87 7.67 14.10 -16.23
C VAL A 87 8.49 15.18 -16.92
N GLU A 88 7.88 15.96 -17.83
CA GLU A 88 8.54 17.08 -18.52
C GLU A 88 9.06 18.14 -17.54
N GLN A 89 8.39 18.33 -16.40
CA GLN A 89 8.80 19.25 -15.33
C GLN A 89 9.81 18.65 -14.35
N GLY A 90 10.20 17.38 -14.49
CA GLY A 90 11.09 16.69 -13.55
C GLY A 90 10.48 16.53 -12.15
N ARG A 91 9.15 16.45 -12.06
CA ARG A 91 8.39 16.32 -10.80
C ARG A 91 7.93 14.89 -10.50
N LEU A 92 8.31 13.93 -11.34
CA LEU A 92 8.06 12.50 -11.19
C LEU A 92 9.38 11.74 -11.29
#